data_AF-A0A1Y3EDN3-F1
#
_entry.id   AF-A0A1Y3EDN3-F1
#
_cell.length_a   1.000
_cell.length_b   1.000
_cell.length_c   1.000
_cell.angle_alpha   90.00
_cell.angle_beta   90.00
_cell.angle_gamma   90.00
#
_symmetry.space_group_name_H-M   'P 1'
#
loop_
_entity.id
_entity.type
_entity.pdbx_description
1 polymer ?
#
loop_
_entity_poly.entity_id
_entity_poly.type
_entity_poly.pdbx_seq_one_letter_code
_entity_poly.pdbx_strand_id
1 'polypeptide(L)' 'MMKRKQLESVLTNVESFHNPKVLLEQYMTTAEVAATMIYMIDNHFNDLQGKVVADLGCGSGMLMIAALLQGAE' A
#
# COMPACT_ATOMS: atom_id res chain seq x y z
N MET A 1 3.26 14.82 -1.64
CA MET A 1 2.50 13.65 -1.17
C MET A 1 1.02 13.90 -1.24
N MET A 2 0.25 12.85 -1.51
CA MET A 2 -1.21 12.90 -1.48
C MET A 2 -1.71 12.94 -0.02
N LYS A 3 -2.83 13.62 0.24
CA LYS A 3 -3.51 13.49 1.55
C LYS A 3 -4.02 12.05 1.71
N ARG A 4 -4.11 11.57 2.96
CA ARG A 4 -4.57 10.20 3.27
C ARG A 4 -5.82 9.75 2.50
N LYS A 5 -6.86 10.60 2.43
CA LYS A 5 -8.11 10.29 1.73
C LYS A 5 -7.98 10.28 0.20
N GLN A 6 -7.04 11.03 -0.38
CA GLN A 6 -6.76 10.97 -1.81
C GLN A 6 -6.04 9.66 -2.15
N LEU A 7 -5.05 9.27 -1.34
CA LEU A 7 -4.36 7.99 -1.49
C LEU A 7 -5.35 6.81 -1.36
N GLU A 8 -6.19 6.81 -0.33
CA GLU A 8 -7.26 5.80 -0.14
C GLU A 8 -8.15 5.68 -1.39
N SER A 9 -8.59 6.82 -1.94
CA SER A 9 -9.44 6.85 -3.14
C SER A 9 -8.75 6.21 -4.35
N VAL A 10 -7.48 6.55 -4.60
CA VAL A 10 -6.71 5.98 -5.72
C VAL A 10 -6.56 4.47 -5.57
N LEU A 11 -6.24 4.01 -4.36
CA LEU A 11 -6.02 2.60 -4.04
C LEU A 11 -7.28 1.73 -4.17
N THR A 12 -8.48 2.31 -4.22
CA THR A 12 -9.72 1.53 -4.46
C THR A 12 -9.75 0.87 -5.84
N ASN A 13 -8.92 1.32 -6.79
CA ASN A 13 -8.81 0.75 -8.13
C ASN A 13 -7.83 -0.42 -8.22
N VAL A 14 -7.13 -0.78 -7.14
CA VAL A 14 -6.21 -1.92 -7.13
C VAL A 14 -7.02 -3.21 -7.20
N GLU A 15 -6.74 -4.04 -8.20
CA GLU A 15 -7.39 -5.33 -8.38
C GLU A 15 -6.98 -6.33 -7.28
N SER A 16 -7.93 -7.13 -6.84
CA SER A 16 -7.69 -8.21 -5.88
C SER A 16 -7.32 -9.53 -6.60
N PHE A 17 -7.07 -10.57 -5.82
CA PHE A 17 -6.81 -11.90 -6.34
C PHE A 17 -8.04 -12.48 -7.05
N HIS A 18 -7.85 -12.97 -8.28
CA HIS A 18 -8.91 -13.64 -9.05
C HIS A 18 -9.26 -15.03 -8.49
N ASN A 19 -8.26 -15.76 -7.98
CA ASN A 19 -8.42 -17.09 -7.38
C ASN A 19 -7.52 -17.23 -6.14
N PRO A 20 -7.96 -16.73 -4.96
CA PRO A 20 -7.12 -16.68 -3.76
C PRO A 20 -6.83 -18.08 -3.21
N LYS A 21 -5.56 -18.34 -2.88
CA LYS A 21 -5.09 -19.57 -2.22
C LYS A 21 -5.20 -19.39 -0.70
N VAL A 22 -6.19 -20.04 -0.10
CA VAL A 22 -6.47 -19.95 1.35
C VAL A 22 -5.29 -20.36 2.22
N LEU A 23 -4.55 -21.42 1.82
CA LEU A 23 -3.38 -21.90 2.57
C LEU A 23 -2.19 -20.92 2.56
N LEU A 24 -2.23 -19.90 1.70
CA LEU A 24 -1.26 -18.81 1.67
C LEU A 24 -1.84 -17.50 2.24
N GLU A 25 -3.05 -17.54 2.78
CA GLU A 25 -3.75 -16.38 3.34
C GLU A 25 -3.85 -15.21 2.34
N GLN A 26 -4.16 -15.50 1.08
CA GLN A 26 -4.29 -14.47 0.03
C GLN A 26 -5.57 -13.63 0.17
N TYR A 27 -5.59 -12.74 1.16
CA TYR A 27 -6.54 -11.64 1.26
C TYR A 27 -5.85 -10.31 0.92
N MET A 28 -6.59 -9.40 0.31
CA MET A 28 -6.07 -8.08 -0.04
C MET A 28 -6.17 -7.13 1.16
N THR A 29 -5.08 -6.42 1.47
CA THR A 29 -5.12 -5.27 2.37
C THR A 29 -6.10 -4.23 1.84
N THR A 30 -7.00 -3.71 2.66
CA THR A 30 -7.97 -2.71 2.19
C THR A 30 -7.29 -1.37 1.88
N ALA A 31 -7.85 -0.60 0.96
CA ALA A 31 -7.36 0.73 0.59
C ALA A 31 -7.27 1.68 1.81
N GLU A 32 -8.22 1.58 2.74
CA GLU A 32 -8.22 2.37 3.99
C GLU A 32 -7.02 2.04 4.88
N VAL A 33 -6.76 0.74 5.10
CA VAL A 33 -5.64 0.27 5.92
C VAL A 33 -4.32 0.67 5.27
N ALA A 34 -4.18 0.42 3.96
CA ALA A 34 -2.98 0.77 3.21
C ALA A 34 -2.69 2.28 3.23
N ALA A 35 -3.70 3.12 2.94
CA ALA A 35 -3.53 4.57 2.96
C ALA A 35 -3.20 5.11 4.35
N THR A 36 -3.79 4.53 5.41
CA THR A 36 -3.50 4.93 6.79
C THR A 36 -2.09 4.54 7.21
N MET A 37 -1.66 3.32 6.90
CA MET A 37 -0.31 2.84 7.20
C MET A 37 0.76 3.65 6.47
N ILE A 38 0.63 3.82 5.15
CA ILE A 38 1.61 4.57 4.36
C ILE A 38 1.64 6.04 4.77
N TYR A 39 0.48 6.67 4.99
CA TYR A 39 0.43 8.05 5.48
C TYR A 39 1.15 8.18 6.82
N MET A 40 1.06 7.18 7.69
CA MET A 40 1.75 7.18 8.98
C MET A 40 3.27 7.07 8.84
N ILE A 41 3.76 6.11 8.04
CA ILE A 41 5.19 5.92 7.74
C ILE A 41 5.79 7.22 7.20
N ASP A 42 5.06 7.85 6.28
CA ASP A 42 5.51 9.05 5.59
C ASP A 42 5.46 10.31 6.48
N ASN A 43 4.31 10.61 7.08
CA ASN A 43 4.08 11.90 7.77
C ASN A 43 4.57 11.92 9.22
N HIS A 44 4.73 10.77 9.87
CA HIS A 44 5.19 10.70 11.26
C HIS A 44 6.64 10.24 11.39
N PHE A 45 7.14 9.44 10.45
CA PHE A 45 8.49 8.85 10.56
C PHE A 45 9.45 9.30 9.44
N ASN A 46 8.94 9.87 8.33
CA ASN A 46 9.75 10.32 7.19
C ASN A 46 10.64 9.20 6.60
N ASP A 47 10.16 7.96 6.68
CA ASP A 47 10.87 6.73 6.29
C ASP A 47 10.41 6.16 4.95
N LEU A 48 9.82 7.01 4.09
CA LEU A 48 9.28 6.58 2.80
C LEU A 48 9.91 7.30 1.60
N GLN A 49 9.92 8.63 1.61
CA GLN A 49 10.36 9.41 0.47
C GLN A 49 11.84 9.19 0.12
N GLY A 50 12.13 8.82 -1.13
CA GLY A 50 13.48 8.54 -1.63
C GLY A 50 14.13 7.32 -0.97
N LYS A 51 13.34 6.43 -0.38
CA LYS A 51 13.82 5.19 0.24
C LYS A 51 13.54 4.01 -0.66
N VAL A 52 14.49 3.07 -0.69
CA VAL A 52 14.29 1.74 -1.26
C VAL A 52 13.45 0.92 -0.28
N VAL A 53 12.26 0.49 -0.72
CA VAL A 53 11.28 -0.21 0.13
C VAL A 53 11.10 -1.64 -0.35
N ALA A 54 10.97 -2.57 0.59
CA ALA A 54 10.59 -3.96 0.31
C ALA A 54 9.21 -4.26 0.91
N ASP A 55 8.31 -4.80 0.09
CA ASP A 55 6.98 -5.28 0.49
C ASP A 55 6.99 -6.82 0.53
N LEU A 56 7.06 -7.37 1.74
CA LEU A 56 7.22 -8.82 1.96
C LEU A 56 5.85 -9.50 1.97
N GLY A 57 5.63 -10.40 1.01
CA GLY A 57 4.31 -10.99 0.81
C GLY A 57 3.35 -10.00 0.13
N CYS A 58 3.85 -9.24 -0.84
CA CYS A 58 3.17 -8.09 -1.47
C CYS A 58 1.76 -8.37 -2.01
N GLY A 59 1.41 -9.64 -2.27
CA GLY A 59 0.05 -10.02 -2.63
C GLY A 59 -0.43 -9.32 -3.91
N SER A 60 -1.52 -8.54 -3.82
CA SER A 60 -2.02 -7.70 -4.93
C SER A 60 -1.17 -6.45 -5.21
N GLY A 61 -0.12 -6.21 -4.41
CA GLY A 61 0.74 -5.04 -4.49
C GLY A 61 0.17 -3.79 -3.82
N MET A 62 -0.92 -3.90 -3.05
CA MET A 62 -1.62 -2.76 -2.44
C MET A 62 -0.67 -1.82 -1.66
N LEU A 63 0.21 -2.37 -0.82
CA LEU A 63 1.15 -1.57 -0.01
C LEU A 63 2.28 -1.00 -0.87
N MET A 64 2.88 -1.80 -1.75
CA MET A 64 3.89 -1.32 -2.69
C MET A 64 3.39 -0.19 -3.60
N ILE A 65 2.20 -0.31 -4.17
CA ILE A 65 1.58 0.74 -4.99
C ILE A 65 1.41 2.01 -4.17
N ALA A 66 0.90 1.89 -2.94
CA ALA A 66 0.72 3.03 -2.06
C ALA A 66 2.05 3.71 -1.70
N ALA A 67 3.12 2.93 -1.46
CA ALA A 67 4.47 3.44 -1.20
C ALA A 67 5.04 4.20 -2.40
N LEU A 68 4.93 3.63 -3.61
CA LEU A 68 5.38 4.28 -4.85
C LEU A 68 4.63 5.60 -5.12
N LEU A 69 3.31 5.63 -4.88
CA LEU A 69 2.49 6.86 -5.01
C LEU A 69 2.91 7.98 -4.05
N GLN A 70 3.63 7.65 -2.97
CA GLN A 70 4.15 8.61 -2.00
C GLN A 70 5.66 8.84 -2.10
N GLY A 71 6.32 8.26 -3.11
CA GLY A 71 7.70 8.59 -3.47
C GLY A 71 8.78 7.66 -2.93
N ALA A 72 8.44 6.38 -2.67
CA ALA A 72 9.45 5.33 -2.54
C ALA A 72 10.16 5.07 -3.90
N GLU A 73 11.39 4.53 -3.84
CA GLU A 73 12.25 4.19 -5.00
C GLU A 73 12.37 2.67 -5.24
#